data_AF-A0A815Y266-F1
#
_entry.id   AF-A0A815Y266-F1
#
_cell.length_a   1.000
_cell.length_b   1.000
_cell.length_c   1.000
_cell.angle_alpha   90.00
_cell.angle_beta   90.00
_cell.angle_gamma   90.00
#
_symmetry.space_group_name_H-M   'P 1'
#
loop_
_entity.id
_entity.type
_entity.pdbx_description
1 polymer ?
#
loop_
_entity_poly.entity_id
_entity_poly.type
_entity_poly.pdbx_seq_one_letter_code
_entity_poly.pdbx_strand_id
1 'polypeptide(L)'
;MTVNLRSLFKDIDRRYGITYTYRRLKRRTRRSFLCLIIITIIIFYLFVKWTPHEVTYKNINYDRCLQNRLEQFSRDQEEMNTIFNHDPIQYGEIVSLPFTGNGYLGLSLSSQSHIQLLTDIRSQFISTGYSPIVHISSDTWEASSVTLLQMKQGLVKRIQCYKLSQERSAHVTQSLYVHRQRPSLIVQDIEITNPSEHALDLGLLQKREISKTDVQQLDEQDVRFDSPTNIYQMTTNQISTRQNNPIIYVIITNKVLSNTNVKPGSLEKQTILTVVKFSSPLSKASIANETYLNEWKVKLQKQAKDDMANALSTSSVRLLKEHVNTWSSIWQSGFRMSRSLAPSAMNGDVINRTLYYVLCSTPSPIYEFNIDESKRNELNQSLFQMEQCYESHSTLIGEKLWISPGDDLAVSQLANLWRSTLSRKGCFTLMRSGADGVLQSMLLSIGGIRFRTHHLEMYLDPKELHRDMFFRSIN
;
A
#
# COMPACT_ATOMS: atom_id res chain seq x y z
N MET A 1 111.95 -21.53 -1.44
CA MET A 1 111.35 -21.00 -0.19
C MET A 1 109.92 -20.57 -0.49
N THR A 2 108.95 -21.23 0.13
CA THR A 2 107.51 -21.08 -0.11
C THR A 2 106.98 -19.79 0.51
N VAL A 3 106.43 -18.89 -0.32
CA VAL A 3 105.73 -17.67 0.12
C VAL A 3 104.30 -18.04 0.54
N ASN A 4 103.93 -17.63 1.76
CA ASN A 4 102.68 -18.02 2.42
C ASN A 4 101.51 -17.13 1.95
N LEU A 5 100.74 -17.63 0.97
CA LEU A 5 99.54 -17.03 0.36
C LEU A 5 98.44 -16.58 1.35
N ARG A 6 98.44 -17.10 2.59
CA ARG A 6 97.49 -16.67 3.63
C ARG A 6 97.72 -15.24 4.11
N SER A 7 98.94 -14.72 4.04
CA SER A 7 99.22 -13.33 4.41
C SER A 7 98.65 -12.34 3.38
N LEU A 8 98.72 -12.69 2.10
CA LEU A 8 98.24 -11.87 0.99
C LEU A 8 96.71 -11.70 1.02
N PHE A 9 95.97 -12.77 1.33
CA PHE A 9 94.51 -12.72 1.41
C PHE A 9 94.00 -11.91 2.62
N LYS A 10 94.74 -11.90 3.72
CA LYS A 10 94.38 -11.11 4.92
C LYS A 10 94.57 -9.61 4.70
N ASP A 11 95.57 -9.21 3.91
CA ASP A 11 95.81 -7.80 3.60
C ASP A 11 94.82 -7.21 2.57
N ILE A 12 94.28 -8.04 1.66
CA ILE A 12 93.27 -7.60 0.69
C ILE A 12 91.91 -7.34 1.38
N ASP A 13 91.50 -8.19 2.32
CA ASP A 13 90.23 -8.00 3.05
C ASP A 13 90.31 -6.80 4.03
N ARG A 14 91.51 -6.47 4.53
CA ARG A 14 91.76 -5.31 5.41
C ARG A 14 91.79 -3.97 4.67
N ARG A 15 92.20 -3.93 3.40
CA ARG A 15 92.24 -2.70 2.59
C ARG A 15 90.93 -2.35 1.90
N TYR A 16 90.06 -3.31 1.61
CA TYR A 16 88.88 -3.06 0.78
C TYR A 16 87.52 -3.33 1.43
N GLY A 17 87.47 -3.81 2.69
CA GLY A 17 86.25 -3.82 3.51
C GLY A 17 85.02 -4.49 2.87
N ILE A 18 85.25 -5.44 1.96
CA ILE A 18 84.26 -5.99 1.01
C ILE A 18 83.18 -6.79 1.75
N THR A 19 83.54 -7.43 2.86
CA THR A 19 82.61 -8.19 3.71
C THR A 19 81.65 -7.30 4.50
N TYR A 20 82.03 -6.07 4.85
CA TYR A 20 81.19 -5.16 5.64
C TYR A 20 80.16 -4.43 4.76
N THR A 21 80.55 -4.02 3.56
CA THR A 21 79.66 -3.36 2.57
C THR A 21 78.59 -4.33 2.03
N TYR A 22 78.94 -5.58 1.76
CA TYR A 22 77.97 -6.60 1.30
C TYR A 22 76.89 -6.92 2.34
N ARG A 23 77.24 -7.01 3.63
CA ARG A 23 76.27 -7.25 4.72
C ARG A 23 75.33 -6.05 4.94
N ARG A 24 75.81 -4.82 4.72
CA ARG A 24 75.01 -3.59 4.84
C ARG A 24 74.03 -3.42 3.67
N LEU A 25 74.42 -3.78 2.44
CA LEU A 25 73.51 -3.80 1.28
C LEU A 25 72.42 -4.87 1.44
N LYS A 26 72.76 -6.09 1.85
CA LYS A 26 71.80 -7.20 2.03
C LYS A 26 70.75 -6.95 3.13
N ARG A 27 71.10 -6.18 4.17
CA ARG A 27 70.14 -5.75 5.21
C ARG A 27 69.22 -4.63 4.73
N ARG A 28 69.71 -3.72 3.88
CA ARG A 28 68.91 -2.61 3.33
C ARG A 28 67.89 -3.12 2.31
N THR A 29 68.27 -4.05 1.44
CA THR A 29 67.35 -4.69 0.48
C THR A 29 66.30 -5.56 1.16
N ARG A 30 66.65 -6.30 2.23
CA ARG A 30 65.67 -7.09 3.02
C ARG A 30 64.64 -6.21 3.74
N ARG A 31 65.05 -5.06 4.27
CA ARG A 31 64.11 -4.10 4.91
C ARG A 31 63.19 -3.45 3.87
N SER A 32 63.72 -3.06 2.71
CA SER A 32 62.91 -2.53 1.61
C SER A 32 61.92 -3.57 1.07
N PHE A 33 62.32 -4.85 0.97
CA PHE A 33 61.44 -5.93 0.53
C PHE A 33 60.32 -6.22 1.54
N LEU A 34 60.62 -6.20 2.84
CA LEU A 34 59.61 -6.31 3.90
C LEU A 34 58.62 -5.15 3.89
N CYS A 35 59.11 -3.91 3.71
CA CYS A 35 58.22 -2.76 3.57
C CYS A 35 57.30 -2.87 2.34
N LEU A 36 57.82 -3.36 1.21
CA LEU A 36 57.00 -3.60 0.01
C LEU A 36 55.91 -4.65 0.24
N ILE A 37 56.21 -5.74 0.95
CA ILE A 37 55.23 -6.77 1.32
C ILE A 37 54.14 -6.19 2.23
N ILE A 38 54.53 -5.42 3.24
CA ILE A 38 53.57 -4.80 4.16
C ILE A 38 52.67 -3.80 3.41
N ILE A 39 53.24 -3.00 2.51
CA ILE A 39 52.46 -2.07 1.67
C ILE A 39 51.50 -2.83 0.75
N THR A 40 51.92 -3.94 0.14
CA THR A 40 51.02 -4.76 -0.70
C THR A 40 49.89 -5.41 0.12
N ILE A 41 50.16 -5.85 1.34
CA ILE A 41 49.11 -6.37 2.25
C ILE A 41 48.13 -5.26 2.62
N ILE A 42 48.61 -4.05 2.91
CA ILE A 42 47.75 -2.90 3.23
C ILE A 42 46.90 -2.50 2.01
N ILE A 43 47.50 -2.44 0.82
CA ILE A 43 46.78 -2.15 -0.43
C ILE A 43 45.73 -3.23 -0.69
N PHE A 44 46.07 -4.51 -0.52
CA PHE A 44 45.12 -5.61 -0.68
C PHE A 44 43.97 -5.53 0.33
N TYR A 45 44.27 -5.24 1.60
CA TYR A 45 43.25 -5.08 2.64
C TYR A 45 42.32 -3.89 2.37
N LEU A 46 42.89 -2.77 1.91
CA LEU A 46 42.10 -1.62 1.47
C LEU A 46 41.25 -1.98 0.25
N PHE A 47 41.82 -2.67 -0.75
CA PHE A 47 41.09 -3.09 -1.95
C PHE A 47 39.94 -4.05 -1.63
N VAL A 48 40.13 -5.02 -0.73
CA VAL A 48 39.07 -5.94 -0.29
C VAL A 48 37.98 -5.22 0.52
N LYS A 49 38.33 -4.18 1.30
CA LYS A 49 37.34 -3.34 1.99
C LYS A 49 36.64 -2.33 1.09
N TRP A 50 37.28 -1.91 -0.02
CA TRP A 50 36.77 -0.92 -0.96
C TRP A 50 36.16 -1.49 -2.22
N THR A 51 36.33 -2.79 -2.49
CA THR A 51 35.39 -3.52 -3.31
C THR A 51 34.12 -3.60 -2.48
N PRO A 52 33.05 -2.84 -2.80
CA PRO A 52 31.76 -3.18 -2.26
C PRO A 52 31.57 -4.67 -2.56
N HIS A 53 31.30 -5.48 -1.54
CA HIS A 53 30.51 -6.67 -1.77
C HIS A 53 29.16 -6.12 -2.24
N GLU A 54 29.08 -5.78 -3.54
CA GLU A 54 27.86 -5.97 -4.27
C GLU A 54 27.60 -7.46 -4.10
N VAL A 55 26.77 -7.76 -3.11
CA VAL A 55 25.88 -8.90 -3.20
C VAL A 55 25.23 -8.69 -4.55
N THR A 56 25.79 -9.34 -5.56
CA THR A 56 25.16 -9.50 -6.86
C THR A 56 23.98 -10.40 -6.52
N TYR A 57 22.91 -9.77 -6.04
CA TYR A 57 21.59 -10.35 -6.12
C TYR A 57 21.52 -10.82 -7.56
N LYS A 58 21.37 -12.14 -7.75
CA LYS A 58 20.97 -12.68 -9.04
C LYS A 58 19.86 -11.75 -9.51
N ASN A 59 20.14 -10.94 -10.53
CA ASN A 59 19.11 -10.29 -11.30
C ASN A 59 18.29 -11.48 -11.80
N ILE A 60 17.19 -11.78 -11.10
CA ILE A 60 16.15 -12.63 -11.62
C ILE A 60 15.84 -11.97 -12.96
N ASN A 61 16.00 -12.71 -14.06
CA ASN A 61 15.75 -12.20 -15.40
C ASN A 61 14.28 -11.75 -15.46
N TYR A 62 14.03 -10.50 -15.09
CA TYR A 62 12.69 -9.96 -15.07
C TYR A 62 12.22 -9.77 -16.50
N ASP A 63 10.91 -9.88 -16.69
CA ASP A 63 10.29 -9.36 -17.87
C ASP A 63 10.62 -7.86 -17.96
N ARG A 64 11.42 -7.48 -18.96
CA ARG A 64 11.84 -6.10 -19.22
C ARG A 64 10.63 -5.17 -19.30
N CYS A 65 9.48 -5.68 -19.73
CA CYS A 65 8.21 -4.98 -19.72
C CYS A 65 7.82 -4.49 -18.31
N LEU A 66 7.81 -5.40 -17.33
CA LEU A 66 7.45 -5.07 -15.95
C LEU A 66 8.45 -4.09 -15.35
N GLN A 67 9.74 -4.33 -15.54
CA GLN A 67 10.79 -3.48 -14.97
C GLN A 67 10.66 -2.03 -15.44
N ASN A 68 10.49 -1.81 -16.75
CA ASN A 68 10.29 -0.47 -17.31
C ASN A 68 9.04 0.21 -16.75
N ARG A 69 7.98 -0.56 -16.43
CA ARG A 69 6.73 -0.02 -15.88
C ARG A 69 6.79 0.24 -14.38
N LEU A 70 7.64 -0.48 -13.66
CA LEU A 70 7.87 -0.27 -12.24
C LEU A 70 8.80 0.91 -11.97
N GLU A 71 9.67 1.25 -12.91
CA GLU A 71 10.64 2.36 -12.77
C GLU A 71 9.97 3.69 -12.40
N GLN A 72 8.78 3.98 -12.96
CA GLN A 72 8.02 5.20 -12.63
C GLN A 72 7.60 5.29 -11.15
N PHE A 73 7.60 4.17 -10.42
CA PHE A 73 7.22 4.09 -9.00
C PHE A 73 8.42 3.89 -8.08
N SER A 74 9.65 3.85 -8.63
CA SER A 74 10.89 3.60 -7.87
C SER A 74 11.07 4.58 -6.70
N ARG A 75 10.90 5.88 -6.94
CA ARG A 75 10.98 6.91 -5.89
C ARG A 75 9.96 6.70 -4.78
N ASP A 76 8.72 6.39 -5.13
CA ASP A 76 7.68 6.14 -4.12
C ASP A 76 7.95 4.86 -3.32
N GLN A 77 8.60 3.87 -3.93
CA GLN A 77 9.04 2.65 -3.25
C GLN A 77 10.21 2.94 -2.28
N GLU A 78 11.19 3.75 -2.69
CA GLU A 78 12.31 4.17 -1.83
C GLU A 78 11.85 4.98 -0.63
N GLU A 79 10.87 5.86 -0.83
CA GLU A 79 10.20 6.61 0.25
C GLU A 79 9.21 5.75 1.06
N MET A 80 9.04 4.49 0.70
CA MET A 80 8.15 3.51 1.34
C MET A 80 6.68 3.98 1.38
N ASN A 81 6.27 4.68 0.33
CA ASN A 81 4.88 5.08 0.06
C ASN A 81 4.15 4.07 -0.83
N THR A 82 4.90 3.25 -1.57
CA THR A 82 4.38 2.19 -2.43
C THR A 82 5.04 0.86 -2.10
N ILE A 83 4.24 -0.21 -2.02
CA ILE A 83 4.72 -1.59 -1.81
C ILE A 83 4.45 -2.39 -3.07
N PHE A 84 5.45 -3.18 -3.50
CA PHE A 84 5.34 -4.09 -4.64
C PHE A 84 5.19 -5.53 -4.15
N ASN A 85 4.24 -6.25 -4.74
CA ASN A 85 4.03 -7.67 -4.53
C ASN A 85 4.02 -8.35 -5.88
N HIS A 86 5.12 -9.03 -6.22
CA HIS A 86 5.21 -9.78 -7.46
C HIS A 86 4.44 -11.10 -7.36
N ASP A 87 4.06 -11.62 -8.52
CA ASP A 87 3.45 -12.93 -8.64
C ASP A 87 4.34 -13.82 -9.54
N PRO A 88 5.08 -14.79 -8.98
CA PRO A 88 5.14 -15.17 -7.56
C PRO A 88 5.94 -14.17 -6.69
N ILE A 89 5.65 -14.18 -5.39
CA ILE A 89 6.32 -13.31 -4.39
C ILE A 89 7.81 -13.62 -4.34
N GLN A 90 8.65 -12.58 -4.32
CA GLN A 90 10.10 -12.75 -4.31
C GLN A 90 10.67 -12.84 -2.90
N TYR A 91 11.87 -13.41 -2.79
CA TYR A 91 12.58 -13.51 -1.52
C TYR A 91 12.91 -12.12 -0.96
N GLY A 92 12.52 -11.88 0.29
CA GLY A 92 12.74 -10.60 0.97
C GLY A 92 11.70 -9.52 0.65
N GLU A 93 10.69 -9.81 -0.17
CA GLU A 93 9.60 -8.87 -0.41
C GLU A 93 8.69 -8.68 0.79
N ILE A 94 8.25 -7.43 0.95
CA ILE A 94 7.29 -7.06 1.97
C ILE A 94 5.89 -7.36 1.45
N VAL A 95 5.26 -8.40 1.99
CA VAL A 95 3.91 -8.80 1.59
C VAL A 95 2.87 -7.88 2.24
N SER A 96 2.01 -7.28 1.42
CA SER A 96 0.92 -6.43 1.87
C SER A 96 -0.37 -6.78 1.13
N LEU A 97 -1.49 -6.76 1.85
CA LEU A 97 -2.80 -6.93 1.24
C LEU A 97 -3.07 -5.76 0.29
N PRO A 98 -3.35 -5.99 -1.00
CA PRO A 98 -3.64 -4.93 -1.97
C PRO A 98 -5.07 -4.38 -1.75
N PHE A 99 -5.29 -3.70 -0.63
CA PHE A 99 -6.59 -3.25 -0.13
C PHE A 99 -6.78 -1.75 -0.28
N THR A 100 -8.01 -1.35 -0.59
CA THR A 100 -8.47 0.05 -0.63
C THR A 100 -9.79 0.18 0.12
N GLY A 101 -10.01 1.35 0.75
CA GLY A 101 -11.25 1.65 1.46
C GLY A 101 -11.42 3.14 1.74
N ASN A 102 -12.66 3.53 2.03
CA ASN A 102 -13.05 4.91 2.35
C ASN A 102 -13.72 5.07 3.73
N GLY A 103 -13.73 4.02 4.54
CA GLY A 103 -14.42 3.98 5.83
C GLY A 103 -15.88 3.55 5.80
N TYR A 104 -16.45 3.32 4.62
CA TYR A 104 -17.79 2.74 4.43
C TYR A 104 -17.71 1.42 3.68
N LEU A 105 -16.87 1.41 2.64
CA LEU A 105 -16.61 0.27 1.78
C LEU A 105 -15.12 -0.09 1.84
N GLY A 106 -14.85 -1.38 1.68
CA GLY A 106 -13.51 -1.95 1.55
C GLY A 106 -13.48 -3.01 0.46
N LEU A 107 -12.36 -3.09 -0.26
CA LEU A 107 -12.15 -4.11 -1.28
C LEU A 107 -10.65 -4.32 -1.51
N SER A 108 -10.22 -5.57 -1.58
CA SER A 108 -8.87 -5.95 -2.01
C SER A 108 -8.84 -6.32 -3.49
N LEU A 109 -7.74 -6.05 -4.18
CA LEU A 109 -7.54 -6.49 -5.57
C LEU A 109 -7.04 -7.94 -5.57
N SER A 110 -7.93 -8.90 -5.30
CA SER A 110 -7.60 -10.33 -5.23
C SER A 110 -8.65 -11.18 -5.97
N SER A 111 -8.31 -12.41 -6.34
CA SER A 111 -9.21 -13.32 -7.06
C SER A 111 -10.39 -13.84 -6.22
N GLN A 112 -10.35 -13.62 -4.91
CA GLN A 112 -11.36 -14.03 -3.93
C GLN A 112 -11.88 -12.86 -3.08
N SER A 113 -11.61 -11.62 -3.51
CA SER A 113 -12.06 -10.44 -2.79
C SER A 113 -13.56 -10.23 -2.95
N HIS A 114 -14.21 -9.77 -1.91
CA HIS A 114 -15.62 -9.40 -1.94
C HIS A 114 -15.76 -7.97 -1.39
N ILE A 115 -16.81 -7.27 -1.78
CA ILE A 115 -17.11 -5.96 -1.18
C ILE A 115 -17.33 -6.15 0.32
N GLN A 116 -16.68 -5.30 1.10
CA GLN A 116 -16.80 -5.24 2.54
C GLN A 116 -17.57 -3.99 2.94
N LEU A 117 -18.58 -4.15 3.80
CA LEU A 117 -19.38 -3.07 4.36
C LEU A 117 -18.91 -2.76 5.78
N LEU A 118 -18.74 -1.47 6.09
CA LEU A 118 -18.58 -0.97 7.46
C LEU A 118 -19.82 -0.17 7.85
N THR A 119 -20.63 -0.74 8.75
CA THR A 119 -21.91 -0.14 9.17
C THR A 119 -21.78 0.80 10.36
N ASP A 120 -20.83 0.54 11.25
CA ASP A 120 -20.45 1.42 12.35
C ASP A 120 -18.92 1.49 12.41
N ILE A 121 -18.36 2.62 12.83
CA ILE A 121 -16.93 2.79 13.06
C ILE A 121 -16.38 1.82 14.12
N ARG A 122 -17.25 1.22 14.93
CA ARG A 122 -16.90 0.18 15.91
C ARG A 122 -17.16 -1.25 15.43
N SER A 123 -17.82 -1.43 14.29
CA SER A 123 -18.10 -2.76 13.75
C SER A 123 -16.90 -3.33 13.00
N GLN A 124 -16.90 -4.64 12.79
CA GLN A 124 -15.99 -5.28 11.84
C GLN A 124 -16.58 -5.18 10.43
N PHE A 125 -15.75 -5.40 9.42
CA PHE A 125 -16.24 -5.52 8.04
C PHE A 125 -17.19 -6.71 7.88
N ILE A 126 -18.21 -6.51 7.06
CA ILE A 126 -19.21 -7.51 6.69
C ILE A 126 -19.10 -7.72 5.19
N SER A 127 -18.75 -8.94 4.78
CA SER A 127 -18.58 -9.30 3.38
C SER A 127 -19.94 -9.50 2.70
N THR A 128 -20.17 -8.83 1.57
CA THR A 128 -21.41 -9.00 0.78
C THR A 128 -21.44 -10.30 -0.02
N GLY A 129 -20.33 -11.02 -0.13
CA GLY A 129 -20.21 -12.17 -1.06
C GLY A 129 -20.16 -11.79 -2.54
N TYR A 130 -20.30 -10.50 -2.88
CA TYR A 130 -20.24 -9.99 -4.25
C TYR A 130 -18.82 -9.54 -4.61
N SER A 131 -18.30 -10.01 -5.75
CA SER A 131 -17.01 -9.57 -6.31
C SER A 131 -17.23 -8.72 -7.57
N PRO A 132 -17.02 -7.39 -7.51
CA PRO A 132 -17.18 -6.54 -8.69
C PRO A 132 -15.96 -6.60 -9.62
N ILE A 133 -14.86 -7.21 -9.18
CA ILE A 133 -13.56 -7.12 -9.84
C ILE A 133 -13.56 -7.97 -11.11
N VAL A 134 -13.18 -7.33 -12.21
CA VAL A 134 -12.85 -8.05 -13.44
C VAL A 134 -11.42 -8.54 -13.36
N HIS A 135 -11.25 -9.85 -13.48
CA HIS A 135 -9.96 -10.50 -13.63
C HIS A 135 -9.62 -10.68 -15.09
N ILE A 136 -8.35 -10.48 -15.42
CA ILE A 136 -7.85 -10.53 -16.79
C ILE A 136 -6.87 -11.68 -16.88
N SER A 137 -7.18 -12.62 -17.76
CA SER A 137 -6.37 -13.80 -18.05
C SER A 137 -6.27 -14.01 -19.56
N SER A 138 -5.22 -14.68 -19.99
CA SER A 138 -5.07 -15.12 -21.37
C SER A 138 -4.69 -16.59 -21.36
N ASP A 139 -5.31 -17.39 -22.23
CA ASP A 139 -4.95 -18.80 -22.40
C ASP A 139 -3.78 -18.97 -23.39
N THR A 140 -3.49 -17.93 -24.19
CA THR A 140 -2.52 -17.98 -25.29
C THR A 140 -1.21 -17.26 -24.97
N TRP A 141 -1.22 -16.29 -24.04
CA TRP A 141 -0.05 -15.48 -23.69
C TRP A 141 0.44 -15.79 -22.27
N GLU A 142 1.76 -15.89 -22.10
CA GLU A 142 2.37 -16.00 -20.77
C GLU A 142 2.30 -14.65 -20.07
N ALA A 143 1.80 -14.64 -18.84
CA ALA A 143 1.60 -13.42 -18.06
C ALA A 143 2.58 -13.35 -16.89
N SER A 144 3.28 -12.22 -16.75
CA SER A 144 4.00 -11.84 -15.55
C SER A 144 3.25 -10.69 -14.87
N SER A 145 3.14 -10.69 -13.54
CA SER A 145 2.37 -9.65 -12.85
C SER A 145 2.99 -9.13 -11.56
N VAL A 146 2.65 -7.88 -11.26
CA VAL A 146 3.01 -7.20 -10.03
C VAL A 146 1.82 -6.38 -9.56
N THR A 147 1.52 -6.49 -8.27
CA THR A 147 0.48 -5.69 -7.60
C THR A 147 1.16 -4.62 -6.74
N LEU A 148 0.71 -3.38 -6.87
CA LEU A 148 1.23 -2.20 -6.19
C LEU A 148 0.17 -1.67 -5.22
N LEU A 149 0.59 -1.38 -3.99
CA LEU A 149 -0.21 -0.65 -3.01
C LEU A 149 0.32 0.77 -2.88
N GLN A 150 -0.39 1.77 -3.42
CA GLN A 150 0.02 3.18 -3.42
C GLN A 150 -0.68 3.94 -2.29
N MET A 151 -0.06 3.96 -1.10
CA MET A 151 -0.69 4.41 0.15
C MET A 151 -1.03 5.90 0.17
N LYS A 152 -0.14 6.75 -0.39
CA LYS A 152 -0.36 8.20 -0.48
C LYS A 152 -1.53 8.58 -1.40
N GLN A 153 -1.83 7.73 -2.38
CA GLN A 153 -2.86 7.99 -3.39
C GLN A 153 -4.17 7.29 -3.10
N GLY A 154 -4.18 6.28 -2.21
CA GLY A 154 -5.38 5.49 -1.96
C GLY A 154 -5.68 4.42 -2.99
N LEU A 155 -4.67 4.05 -3.79
CA LEU A 155 -4.84 3.24 -5.00
C LEU A 155 -4.18 1.88 -4.87
N VAL A 156 -4.83 0.88 -5.44
CA VAL A 156 -4.23 -0.43 -5.68
C VAL A 156 -4.11 -0.61 -7.18
N LYS A 157 -2.93 -1.00 -7.67
CA LYS A 157 -2.71 -1.27 -9.08
C LYS A 157 -2.22 -2.68 -9.32
N ARG A 158 -2.61 -3.29 -10.42
CA ARG A 158 -2.00 -4.51 -10.93
C ARG A 158 -1.50 -4.25 -12.34
N ILE A 159 -0.23 -4.51 -12.57
CA ILE A 159 0.40 -4.43 -13.88
C ILE A 159 0.69 -5.86 -14.31
N GLN A 160 0.17 -6.24 -15.47
CA GLN A 160 0.41 -7.53 -16.10
C GLN A 160 1.10 -7.29 -17.44
N CYS A 161 2.20 -7.98 -17.69
CA CYS A 161 2.84 -8.02 -18.99
C CYS A 161 2.58 -9.38 -19.61
N TYR A 162 2.08 -9.36 -20.85
CA TYR A 162 1.76 -10.53 -21.65
C TYR A 162 2.81 -10.69 -22.73
N LYS A 163 3.40 -11.88 -22.82
CA LYS A 163 4.44 -12.19 -23.79
C LYS A 163 4.03 -13.37 -24.67
N LEU A 164 4.21 -13.19 -25.97
CA LEU A 164 4.11 -14.25 -26.97
C LEU A 164 5.51 -14.45 -27.56
N SER A 165 6.19 -15.54 -27.18
CA SER A 165 7.55 -15.85 -27.67
C SER A 165 8.55 -14.69 -27.49
N GLN A 166 9.36 -14.32 -28.48
CA GLN A 166 10.38 -13.25 -28.40
C GLN A 166 9.88 -11.84 -28.78
N GLU A 167 8.57 -11.62 -28.91
CA GLU A 167 8.03 -10.37 -29.44
C GLU A 167 7.88 -9.23 -28.41
N ARG A 168 7.40 -8.07 -28.88
CA ARG A 168 7.02 -6.94 -28.01
C ARG A 168 5.87 -7.37 -27.10
N SER A 169 6.09 -7.27 -25.80
CA SER A 169 5.11 -7.59 -24.76
C SER A 169 3.93 -6.61 -24.78
N ALA A 170 2.71 -7.12 -24.80
CA ALA A 170 1.54 -6.34 -24.44
C ALA A 170 1.46 -6.17 -22.92
N HIS A 171 0.72 -5.17 -22.45
CA HIS A 171 0.54 -4.98 -21.02
C HIS A 171 -0.83 -4.45 -20.68
N VAL A 172 -1.25 -4.79 -19.48
CA VAL A 172 -2.54 -4.45 -18.90
C VAL A 172 -2.30 -3.82 -17.55
N THR A 173 -2.87 -2.64 -17.34
CA THR A 173 -2.86 -1.95 -16.05
C THR A 173 -4.27 -1.89 -15.51
N GLN A 174 -4.49 -2.55 -14.37
CA GLN A 174 -5.72 -2.45 -13.60
C GLN A 174 -5.47 -1.51 -12.42
N SER A 175 -6.31 -0.50 -12.24
CA SER A 175 -6.30 0.37 -11.06
C SER A 175 -7.63 0.23 -10.32
N LEU A 176 -7.59 0.10 -9.00
CA LEU A 176 -8.76 -0.06 -8.14
C LEU A 176 -8.68 0.94 -7.00
N TYR A 177 -9.79 1.65 -6.76
CA TYR A 177 -9.95 2.47 -5.57
C TYR A 177 -11.40 2.54 -5.11
N VAL A 178 -11.56 2.77 -3.81
CA VAL A 178 -12.84 3.12 -3.19
C VAL A 178 -12.86 4.64 -3.02
N HIS A 179 -13.80 5.32 -3.66
CA HIS A 179 -13.78 6.77 -3.78
C HIS A 179 -13.90 7.45 -2.41
N ARG A 180 -13.04 8.44 -2.14
CA ARG A 180 -12.91 9.01 -0.79
C ARG A 180 -13.98 10.08 -0.49
N GLN A 181 -14.37 10.88 -1.50
CA GLN A 181 -15.44 11.88 -1.37
C GLN A 181 -16.85 11.34 -1.64
N ARG A 182 -16.95 10.10 -2.16
CA ARG A 182 -18.20 9.51 -2.65
C ARG A 182 -18.36 8.15 -1.95
N PRO A 183 -19.05 8.11 -0.79
CA PRO A 183 -19.03 6.95 0.10
C PRO A 183 -19.43 5.61 -0.52
N SER A 184 -20.29 5.66 -1.54
CA SER A 184 -20.89 4.51 -2.21
C SER A 184 -20.11 4.00 -3.43
N LEU A 185 -19.08 4.70 -3.90
CA LEU A 185 -18.49 4.46 -5.21
C LEU A 185 -17.17 3.69 -5.14
N ILE A 186 -17.08 2.62 -5.93
CA ILE A 186 -15.86 1.86 -6.23
C ILE A 186 -15.59 2.02 -7.72
N VAL A 187 -14.33 2.27 -8.07
CA VAL A 187 -13.90 2.45 -9.47
C VAL A 187 -12.77 1.48 -9.78
N GLN A 188 -12.93 0.75 -10.88
CA GLN A 188 -11.89 -0.08 -11.47
C GLN A 188 -11.61 0.42 -12.89
N ASP A 189 -10.40 0.91 -13.14
CA ASP A 189 -9.92 1.28 -14.46
C ASP A 189 -9.04 0.17 -15.04
N ILE A 190 -9.29 -0.19 -16.30
CA ILE A 190 -8.54 -1.20 -17.05
C ILE A 190 -7.99 -0.51 -18.30
N GLU A 191 -6.68 -0.46 -18.42
CA GLU A 191 -5.97 0.04 -19.60
C GLU A 191 -5.18 -1.10 -20.22
N ILE A 192 -5.51 -1.46 -21.46
CA ILE A 192 -4.86 -2.51 -22.22
C ILE A 192 -4.11 -1.85 -23.38
N THR A 193 -2.82 -2.12 -23.50
CA THR A 193 -2.00 -1.62 -24.61
C THR A 193 -1.33 -2.78 -25.30
N ASN A 194 -1.60 -2.93 -26.59
CA ASN A 194 -1.02 -3.96 -27.43
C ASN A 194 -0.08 -3.35 -28.47
N PRO A 195 1.23 -3.24 -28.19
CA PRO A 195 2.23 -2.76 -29.14
C PRO A 195 2.75 -3.87 -30.08
N SER A 196 2.21 -5.08 -29.99
CA SER A 196 2.63 -6.23 -30.79
C SER A 196 1.97 -6.24 -32.18
N GLU A 197 2.40 -7.17 -33.03
CA GLU A 197 1.84 -7.37 -34.37
C GLU A 197 0.63 -8.32 -34.38
N HIS A 198 0.38 -9.03 -33.27
CA HIS A 198 -0.73 -9.98 -33.14
C HIS A 198 -1.88 -9.41 -32.30
N ALA A 199 -3.09 -9.91 -32.54
CA ALA A 199 -4.21 -9.61 -31.67
C ALA A 199 -4.00 -10.25 -30.30
N LEU A 200 -4.33 -9.51 -29.24
CA LEU A 200 -4.26 -9.99 -27.87
C LEU A 200 -5.66 -10.45 -27.44
N ASP A 201 -5.82 -11.75 -27.24
CA ASP A 201 -7.04 -12.35 -26.74
C ASP A 201 -7.02 -12.44 -25.21
N LEU A 202 -7.93 -11.69 -24.58
CA LEU A 202 -8.08 -11.64 -23.13
C LEU A 202 -9.47 -12.13 -22.71
N GLY A 203 -9.48 -13.02 -21.72
CA GLY A 203 -10.66 -13.34 -20.92
C GLY A 203 -10.84 -12.32 -19.81
N LEU A 204 -12.02 -11.70 -19.77
CA LEU A 204 -12.49 -10.82 -18.70
C LEU A 204 -13.47 -11.60 -17.82
N LEU A 205 -12.97 -12.09 -16.69
CA LEU A 205 -13.75 -12.88 -15.75
C LEU A 205 -14.19 -12.01 -14.57
N GLN A 206 -15.47 -11.64 -14.56
CA GLN A 206 -16.13 -11.12 -13.37
C GLN A 206 -16.77 -12.30 -12.63
N LYS A 207 -16.18 -12.72 -11.51
CA LYS A 207 -16.75 -13.82 -10.72
C LYS A 207 -18.09 -13.37 -10.14
N ARG A 208 -19.15 -14.12 -10.46
CA ARG A 208 -20.48 -13.88 -9.89
C ARG A 208 -20.51 -14.26 -8.41
N GLU A 209 -21.46 -13.66 -7.71
CA GLU A 209 -21.72 -13.81 -6.28
C GLU A 209 -21.63 -15.29 -5.86
N ILE A 210 -20.71 -15.59 -4.93
CA ILE A 210 -20.68 -16.91 -4.31
C ILE A 210 -21.80 -16.90 -3.29
N SER A 211 -22.84 -17.71 -3.53
CA SER A 211 -23.93 -17.92 -2.59
C SER A 211 -23.34 -18.30 -1.22
N LYS A 212 -23.33 -17.34 -0.30
CA LYS A 212 -23.03 -17.55 1.11
C LYS A 212 -24.34 -17.81 1.83
N THR A 213 -24.34 -18.71 2.81
CA THR A 213 -25.52 -19.05 3.62
C THR A 213 -26.20 -17.83 4.27
N ASP A 214 -25.43 -16.77 4.50
CA ASP A 214 -25.87 -15.59 5.25
C ASP A 214 -26.42 -14.47 4.34
N VAL A 215 -26.31 -14.63 3.02
CA VAL A 215 -26.74 -13.65 2.00
C VAL A 215 -27.96 -14.18 1.28
N GLN A 216 -29.06 -13.42 1.34
CA GLN A 216 -30.29 -13.70 0.62
C GLN A 216 -30.47 -12.66 -0.49
N GLN A 217 -30.52 -13.11 -1.74
CA GLN A 217 -30.86 -12.26 -2.87
C GLN A 217 -32.37 -11.98 -2.88
N LEU A 218 -32.73 -10.70 -2.90
CA LEU A 218 -34.12 -10.23 -2.84
C LEU A 218 -34.65 -9.78 -4.20
N ASP A 219 -33.77 -9.28 -5.07
CA ASP A 219 -34.13 -8.75 -6.39
C ASP A 219 -32.88 -8.65 -7.28
N GLU A 220 -33.06 -8.83 -8.58
CA GLU A 220 -32.03 -8.61 -9.60
C GLU A 220 -32.68 -8.09 -10.87
N GLN A 221 -32.17 -6.97 -11.36
CA GLN A 221 -32.70 -6.33 -12.56
C GLN A 221 -31.61 -5.64 -13.37
N ASP A 222 -31.83 -5.59 -14.68
CA ASP A 222 -31.00 -4.80 -15.58
C ASP A 222 -31.48 -3.35 -15.55
N VAL A 223 -30.51 -2.43 -15.43
CA VAL A 223 -30.75 -0.99 -15.41
C VAL A 223 -30.00 -0.39 -16.60
N ARG A 224 -30.70 0.46 -17.35
CA ARG A 224 -30.11 1.29 -18.39
C ARG A 224 -30.14 2.73 -17.91
N PHE A 225 -29.03 3.42 -18.11
CA PHE A 225 -28.93 4.86 -17.99
C PHE A 225 -28.93 5.46 -19.41
N ASP A 226 -28.76 6.78 -19.53
CA ASP A 226 -28.89 7.50 -20.82
C ASP A 226 -27.93 7.05 -21.93
N SER A 227 -26.91 6.23 -21.61
CA SER A 227 -26.04 5.61 -22.60
C SER A 227 -26.64 4.28 -23.11
N PRO A 228 -27.00 4.18 -24.41
CA PRO A 228 -27.68 3.00 -24.96
C PRO A 228 -26.81 1.73 -25.04
N THR A 229 -25.48 1.85 -24.90
CA THR A 229 -24.54 0.75 -25.12
C THR A 229 -24.21 -0.05 -23.87
N ASN A 230 -24.33 0.55 -22.67
CA ASN A 230 -23.90 -0.09 -21.42
C ASN A 230 -25.11 -0.55 -20.60
N ILE A 231 -25.19 -1.87 -20.37
CA ILE A 231 -26.17 -2.46 -19.47
C ILE A 231 -25.54 -2.60 -18.09
N TYR A 232 -26.25 -2.17 -17.06
CA TYR A 232 -25.83 -2.30 -15.66
C TYR A 232 -26.70 -3.35 -14.99
N GLN A 233 -26.09 -4.13 -14.10
CA GLN A 233 -26.78 -5.08 -13.26
C GLN A 233 -27.00 -4.44 -11.90
N MET A 234 -28.25 -4.41 -11.43
CA MET A 234 -28.61 -4.00 -10.08
C MET A 234 -29.08 -5.22 -9.29
N THR A 235 -28.39 -5.54 -8.22
CA THR A 235 -28.79 -6.60 -7.27
C THR A 235 -29.18 -5.96 -5.94
N THR A 236 -30.27 -6.45 -5.35
CA THR A 236 -30.72 -6.09 -4.00
C THR A 236 -30.67 -7.32 -3.13
N ASN A 237 -29.92 -7.23 -2.04
CA ASN A 237 -29.57 -8.37 -1.20
C ASN A 237 -29.82 -8.01 0.28
N GLN A 238 -30.01 -9.05 1.09
CA GLN A 238 -30.08 -8.97 2.54
C GLN A 238 -28.99 -9.85 3.15
N ILE A 239 -28.27 -9.33 4.13
CA ILE A 239 -27.28 -10.10 4.90
C ILE A 239 -27.62 -10.09 6.38
N SER A 240 -27.59 -11.27 7.00
CA SER A 240 -27.74 -11.39 8.45
C SER A 240 -26.40 -11.16 9.16
N THR A 241 -26.38 -10.30 10.17
CA THR A 241 -25.16 -10.04 10.96
C THR A 241 -25.04 -10.98 12.15
N ARG A 242 -23.86 -11.02 12.80
CA ARG A 242 -23.64 -11.82 14.02
C ARG A 242 -24.56 -11.45 15.18
N GLN A 243 -24.94 -10.18 15.28
CA GLN A 243 -25.93 -9.68 16.24
C GLN A 243 -27.37 -9.93 15.78
N ASN A 244 -27.55 -10.64 14.66
CA ASN A 244 -28.81 -11.06 14.08
C ASN A 244 -29.70 -9.91 13.61
N ASN A 245 -29.14 -8.70 13.48
CA ASN A 245 -29.80 -7.54 12.87
C ASN A 245 -29.48 -7.55 11.37
N PRO A 246 -30.44 -7.77 10.48
CA PRO A 246 -30.20 -7.80 9.04
C PRO A 246 -29.84 -6.43 8.47
N ILE A 247 -29.07 -6.45 7.37
CA ILE A 247 -28.72 -5.27 6.56
C ILE A 247 -29.23 -5.51 5.15
N ILE A 248 -29.89 -4.51 4.57
CA ILE A 248 -30.27 -4.51 3.16
C ILE A 248 -29.22 -3.70 2.41
N TYR A 249 -28.76 -4.22 1.27
CA TYR A 249 -27.84 -3.50 0.40
C TYR A 249 -28.20 -3.67 -1.07
N VAL A 250 -27.85 -2.67 -1.86
CA VAL A 250 -28.04 -2.59 -3.31
C VAL A 250 -26.69 -2.35 -3.95
N ILE A 251 -26.36 -3.15 -4.96
CA ILE A 251 -25.16 -2.99 -5.78
C ILE A 251 -25.61 -2.72 -7.21
N ILE A 252 -25.07 -1.67 -7.83
CA ILE A 252 -25.18 -1.43 -9.28
C ILE A 252 -23.78 -1.48 -9.88
N THR A 253 -23.55 -2.32 -10.88
CA THR A 253 -22.27 -2.40 -11.58
C THR A 253 -22.44 -2.64 -13.08
N ASN A 254 -21.40 -2.32 -13.86
CA ASN A 254 -21.37 -2.59 -15.29
C ASN A 254 -21.42 -4.10 -15.56
N LYS A 255 -22.22 -4.54 -16.53
CA LYS A 255 -22.06 -5.88 -17.10
C LYS A 255 -20.86 -5.89 -18.05
N VAL A 256 -19.90 -6.76 -17.77
CA VAL A 256 -18.67 -6.88 -18.54
C VAL A 256 -18.77 -8.08 -19.47
N LEU A 257 -18.38 -7.90 -20.74
CA LEU A 257 -18.31 -9.00 -21.72
C LEU A 257 -17.17 -9.93 -21.35
N SER A 258 -17.38 -11.24 -21.49
CA SER A 258 -16.42 -12.25 -21.02
C SER A 258 -15.09 -12.26 -21.76
N ASN A 259 -15.03 -11.73 -22.98
CA ASN A 259 -13.85 -11.81 -23.84
C ASN A 259 -13.61 -10.46 -24.52
N THR A 260 -12.35 -10.11 -24.74
CA THR A 260 -11.95 -8.92 -25.51
C THR A 260 -10.76 -9.29 -26.41
N ASN A 261 -10.86 -8.92 -27.68
CA ASN A 261 -9.81 -9.08 -28.68
C ASN A 261 -9.23 -7.70 -28.98
N VAL A 262 -8.02 -7.43 -28.50
CA VAL A 262 -7.36 -6.14 -28.64
C VAL A 262 -6.46 -6.15 -29.87
N LYS A 263 -6.74 -5.26 -30.81
CA LYS A 263 -6.05 -5.18 -32.11
C LYS A 263 -4.55 -4.85 -31.96
N PRO A 264 -3.71 -5.26 -32.92
CA PRO A 264 -2.32 -4.82 -33.00
C PRO A 264 -2.19 -3.29 -33.01
N GLY A 265 -1.22 -2.76 -32.26
CA GLY A 265 -0.93 -1.34 -32.16
C GLY A 265 -2.01 -0.48 -31.48
N SER A 266 -3.03 -1.09 -30.85
CA SER A 266 -4.13 -0.35 -30.23
C SER A 266 -3.97 -0.17 -28.72
N LEU A 267 -4.73 0.80 -28.21
CA LEU A 267 -4.93 1.05 -26.79
C LEU A 267 -6.43 1.03 -26.52
N GLU A 268 -6.83 0.25 -25.53
CA GLU A 268 -8.22 0.12 -25.09
C GLU A 268 -8.33 0.48 -23.62
N LYS A 269 -9.37 1.25 -23.29
CA LYS A 269 -9.65 1.72 -21.93
C LYS A 269 -11.07 1.40 -21.55
N GLN A 270 -11.22 0.80 -20.38
CA GLN A 270 -12.52 0.49 -19.81
C GLN A 270 -12.55 0.91 -18.34
N THR A 271 -13.55 1.71 -17.98
CA THR A 271 -13.84 2.06 -16.60
C THR A 271 -15.08 1.31 -16.14
N ILE A 272 -14.95 0.60 -15.03
CA ILE A 272 -16.02 -0.14 -14.38
C ILE A 272 -16.38 0.63 -13.10
N LEU A 273 -17.65 1.01 -13.00
CA LEU A 273 -18.18 1.70 -11.84
C LEU A 273 -19.05 0.73 -11.06
N THR A 274 -18.84 0.69 -9.75
CA THR A 274 -19.70 -0.08 -8.84
C THR A 274 -20.21 0.85 -7.75
N VAL A 275 -21.52 1.00 -7.66
CA VAL A 275 -22.19 1.78 -6.60
C VAL A 275 -22.80 0.82 -5.60
N VAL A 276 -22.54 1.06 -4.32
CA VAL A 276 -23.05 0.27 -3.20
C VAL A 276 -23.79 1.17 -2.23
N LYS A 277 -25.06 0.85 -1.96
CA LYS A 277 -25.87 1.49 -0.91
C LYS A 277 -26.31 0.43 0.08
N PHE A 278 -26.31 0.75 1.36
CA PHE A 278 -26.73 -0.17 2.40
C PHE A 278 -27.44 0.57 3.54
N SER A 279 -28.32 -0.14 4.25
CA SER A 279 -28.98 0.38 5.45
C SER A 279 -28.08 0.24 6.67
N SER A 280 -28.38 1.00 7.72
CA SER A 280 -27.95 0.61 9.07
C SER A 280 -28.53 -0.77 9.44
N PRO A 281 -27.97 -1.49 10.43
CA PRO A 281 -28.56 -2.72 10.94
C PRO A 281 -30.02 -2.49 11.35
N LEU A 282 -30.94 -3.26 10.77
CA LEU A 282 -32.37 -3.15 10.99
C LEU A 282 -32.83 -4.18 12.03
N SER A 283 -33.93 -3.90 12.73
CA SER A 283 -34.53 -4.87 13.65
C SER A 283 -35.24 -6.00 12.88
N LYS A 284 -35.21 -7.23 13.40
CA LYS A 284 -35.92 -8.37 12.78
C LYS A 284 -37.42 -8.13 12.64
N ALA A 285 -38.04 -7.51 13.65
CA ALA A 285 -39.46 -7.18 13.61
C ALA A 285 -39.80 -6.23 12.45
N SER A 286 -38.90 -5.29 12.17
CA SER A 286 -39.06 -4.36 11.04
C SER A 286 -38.95 -5.08 9.69
N ILE A 287 -38.04 -6.05 9.55
CA ILE A 287 -37.86 -6.81 8.29
C ILE A 287 -38.99 -7.82 8.06
N ALA A 288 -39.60 -8.35 9.12
CA ALA A 288 -40.76 -9.23 9.00
C ALA A 288 -42.00 -8.53 8.40
N ASN A 289 -42.03 -7.19 8.42
CA ASN A 289 -43.05 -6.41 7.74
C ASN A 289 -42.67 -6.17 6.27
N GLU A 290 -43.36 -6.84 5.36
CA GLU A 290 -43.12 -6.75 3.92
C GLU A 290 -43.21 -5.32 3.37
N THR A 291 -44.13 -4.50 3.89
CA THR A 291 -44.27 -3.09 3.47
C THR A 291 -43.02 -2.30 3.83
N TYR A 292 -42.52 -2.45 5.06
CA TYR A 292 -41.32 -1.77 5.54
C TYR A 292 -40.07 -2.23 4.77
N LEU A 293 -39.96 -3.53 4.50
CA LEU A 293 -38.89 -4.09 3.68
C LEU A 293 -38.90 -3.48 2.26
N ASN A 294 -40.08 -3.43 1.63
CA ASN A 294 -40.24 -2.87 0.29
C ASN A 294 -39.92 -1.37 0.24
N GLU A 295 -40.32 -0.58 1.25
CA GLU A 295 -39.96 0.84 1.35
C GLU A 295 -38.44 1.04 1.38
N TRP A 296 -37.71 0.23 2.16
CA TRP A 296 -36.25 0.29 2.20
C TRP A 296 -35.61 -0.14 0.88
N LYS A 297 -36.12 -1.21 0.24
CA LYS A 297 -35.64 -1.64 -1.09
C LYS A 297 -35.77 -0.50 -2.10
N VAL A 298 -36.96 0.08 -2.25
CA VAL A 298 -37.23 1.18 -3.20
C VAL A 298 -36.35 2.40 -2.89
N LYS A 299 -36.21 2.75 -1.61
CA LYS A 299 -35.35 3.87 -1.19
C LYS A 299 -33.89 3.66 -1.57
N LEU A 300 -33.31 2.49 -1.24
CA LEU A 300 -31.91 2.18 -1.53
C LEU A 300 -31.66 2.06 -3.04
N GLN A 301 -32.58 1.42 -3.78
CA GLN A 301 -32.50 1.33 -5.25
C GLN A 301 -32.51 2.71 -5.91
N LYS A 302 -33.38 3.62 -5.45
CA LYS A 302 -33.39 5.00 -5.94
C LYS A 302 -32.07 5.70 -5.66
N GLN A 303 -31.59 5.66 -4.41
CA GLN A 303 -30.32 6.28 -4.03
C GLN A 303 -29.12 5.71 -4.81
N ALA A 304 -29.11 4.41 -5.08
CA ALA A 304 -28.04 3.78 -5.86
C ALA A 304 -28.08 4.22 -7.33
N LYS A 305 -29.28 4.36 -7.92
CA LYS A 305 -29.45 4.88 -9.29
C LYS A 305 -29.01 6.34 -9.40
N ASP A 306 -29.39 7.18 -8.44
CA ASP A 306 -29.01 8.60 -8.42
C ASP A 306 -27.47 8.76 -8.32
N ASP A 307 -26.83 7.99 -7.42
CA ASP A 307 -25.37 7.99 -7.28
C ASP A 307 -24.66 7.45 -8.52
N MET A 308 -25.20 6.41 -9.16
CA MET A 308 -24.64 5.86 -10.40
C MET A 308 -24.76 6.85 -11.56
N ALA A 309 -25.91 7.50 -11.73
CA ALA A 309 -26.10 8.53 -12.74
C ALA A 309 -25.12 9.71 -12.54
N ASN A 310 -24.87 10.11 -11.28
CA ASN A 310 -23.91 11.16 -10.97
C ASN A 310 -22.44 10.73 -11.20
N ALA A 311 -22.11 9.46 -10.92
CA ALA A 311 -20.79 8.91 -11.23
C ALA A 311 -20.55 8.85 -12.75
N LEU A 312 -21.57 8.46 -13.52
CA LEU A 312 -21.51 8.39 -14.99
C LEU A 312 -21.42 9.76 -15.67
N SER A 313 -21.99 10.81 -15.07
CA SER A 313 -21.85 12.18 -15.57
C SER A 313 -20.48 12.80 -15.29
N THR A 314 -19.64 12.12 -14.49
CA THR A 314 -18.30 12.56 -14.12
C THR A 314 -17.25 11.70 -14.85
N SER A 315 -16.25 12.32 -15.47
CA SER A 315 -15.19 11.55 -16.15
C SER A 315 -14.32 10.76 -15.15
N SER A 316 -13.81 9.59 -15.56
CA SER A 316 -12.92 8.75 -14.74
C SER A 316 -11.68 9.51 -14.25
N VAL A 317 -11.09 10.35 -15.12
CA VAL A 317 -9.96 11.22 -14.78
C VAL A 317 -10.31 12.20 -13.64
N ARG A 318 -11.52 12.77 -13.66
CA ARG A 318 -11.97 13.67 -12.61
C ARG A 318 -12.23 12.93 -11.31
N LEU A 319 -12.90 11.77 -11.35
CA LEU A 319 -13.12 10.92 -10.18
C LEU A 319 -11.78 10.53 -9.51
N LEU A 320 -10.81 10.11 -10.31
CA LEU A 320 -9.47 9.77 -9.81
C LEU A 320 -8.80 10.98 -9.15
N LYS A 321 -8.87 12.16 -9.78
CA LYS A 321 -8.29 13.39 -9.23
C LYS A 321 -8.95 13.80 -7.91
N GLU A 322 -10.27 13.76 -7.82
CA GLU A 322 -11.02 14.05 -6.58
C GLU A 322 -10.57 13.11 -5.44
N HIS A 323 -10.47 11.80 -5.73
CA HIS A 323 -9.98 10.79 -4.78
C HIS A 323 -8.54 11.05 -4.32
N VAL A 324 -7.58 11.19 -5.25
CA VAL A 324 -6.16 11.35 -4.94
C VAL A 324 -5.90 12.66 -4.20
N ASN A 325 -6.55 13.75 -4.59
CA ASN A 325 -6.41 15.03 -3.89
C ASN A 325 -6.87 14.93 -2.43
N THR A 326 -7.95 14.19 -2.16
CA THR A 326 -8.46 13.99 -0.80
C THR A 326 -7.46 13.21 0.05
N TRP A 327 -6.88 12.14 -0.50
CA TRP A 327 -5.82 11.41 0.17
C TRP A 327 -4.59 12.27 0.41
N SER A 328 -4.19 13.10 -0.57
CA SER A 328 -3.10 14.04 -0.40
C SER A 328 -3.35 15.04 0.71
N SER A 329 -4.59 15.51 0.89
CA SER A 329 -4.98 16.41 1.99
C SER A 329 -4.84 15.72 3.35
N ILE A 330 -5.36 14.50 3.50
CA ILE A 330 -5.23 13.71 4.74
C ILE A 330 -3.73 13.49 5.06
N TRP A 331 -2.95 13.09 4.07
CA TRP A 331 -1.50 12.84 4.20
C TRP A 331 -0.64 14.11 4.30
N GLN A 332 -1.22 15.32 4.36
CA GLN A 332 -0.44 16.52 4.72
C GLN A 332 0.19 16.34 6.10
N SER A 333 -0.57 15.77 7.02
CA SER A 333 -0.11 15.34 8.33
C SER A 333 0.59 14.00 8.25
N GLY A 334 1.63 13.78 9.05
CA GLY A 334 2.33 12.50 8.99
C GLY A 334 3.49 12.36 9.94
N PHE A 335 4.01 11.14 10.01
CA PHE A 335 5.17 10.77 10.79
C PHE A 335 6.15 9.99 9.91
N ARG A 336 7.44 10.29 10.05
CA ARG A 336 8.53 9.56 9.42
C ARG A 336 9.62 9.32 10.47
N MET A 337 10.26 8.18 10.40
CA MET A 337 11.41 7.84 11.22
C MET A 337 12.57 7.39 10.33
N SER A 338 13.81 7.66 10.74
CA SER A 338 14.99 7.22 9.98
C SER A 338 15.02 5.69 9.84
N ARG A 339 15.51 5.23 8.67
CA ARG A 339 15.55 3.80 8.33
C ARG A 339 16.60 3.08 9.18
N SER A 340 16.19 1.99 9.81
CA SER A 340 17.06 1.02 10.46
C SER A 340 17.30 -0.18 9.55
N LEU A 341 18.54 -0.67 9.55
CA LEU A 341 18.94 -1.91 8.87
C LEU A 341 18.93 -3.12 9.81
N ALA A 342 18.59 -2.92 11.09
CA ALA A 342 18.52 -4.03 12.05
C ALA A 342 17.38 -5.00 11.67
N PRO A 343 17.59 -6.32 11.83
CA PRO A 343 16.54 -7.30 11.60
C PRO A 343 15.28 -6.98 12.40
N SER A 344 14.12 -7.09 11.77
CA SER A 344 12.80 -6.85 12.39
C SER A 344 12.58 -5.43 12.92
N ALA A 345 13.44 -4.46 12.59
CA ALA A 345 13.22 -3.08 12.99
C ALA A 345 12.02 -2.48 12.26
N MET A 346 11.14 -1.83 13.02
CA MET A 346 10.01 -1.10 12.46
C MET A 346 10.51 0.11 11.65
N ASN A 347 10.22 0.11 10.36
CA ASN A 347 10.58 1.17 9.42
C ASN A 347 9.32 1.82 8.82
N GLY A 348 9.52 2.78 7.92
CA GLY A 348 8.45 3.52 7.27
C GLY A 348 7.44 2.64 6.51
N ASP A 349 7.82 1.46 6.03
CA ASP A 349 6.93 0.51 5.37
C ASP A 349 5.85 0.02 6.33
N VAL A 350 6.23 -0.36 7.56
CA VAL A 350 5.29 -0.80 8.59
C VAL A 350 4.39 0.37 9.00
N ILE A 351 5.00 1.53 9.27
CA ILE A 351 4.27 2.69 9.77
C ILE A 351 3.27 3.20 8.74
N ASN A 352 3.72 3.51 7.52
CA ASN A 352 2.88 4.05 6.46
C ASN A 352 1.74 3.09 6.12
N ARG A 353 2.03 1.79 6.08
CA ARG A 353 1.03 0.74 5.81
C ARG A 353 -0.01 0.63 6.91
N THR A 354 0.41 0.64 8.17
CA THR A 354 -0.52 0.61 9.31
C THR A 354 -1.41 1.84 9.31
N LEU A 355 -0.83 3.05 9.18
CA LEU A 355 -1.59 4.30 9.07
C LEU A 355 -2.60 4.22 7.91
N TYR A 356 -2.14 3.80 6.73
CA TYR A 356 -2.97 3.64 5.55
C TYR A 356 -4.19 2.73 5.79
N TYR A 357 -3.99 1.52 6.34
CA TYR A 357 -5.09 0.59 6.60
C TYR A 357 -6.10 1.11 7.62
N VAL A 358 -5.62 1.78 8.67
CA VAL A 358 -6.52 2.43 9.65
C VAL A 358 -7.36 3.51 8.98
N LEU A 359 -6.75 4.31 8.08
CA LEU A 359 -7.46 5.33 7.32
C LEU A 359 -8.41 4.74 6.27
N CYS A 360 -8.10 3.62 5.63
CA CYS A 360 -9.02 2.93 4.72
C CYS A 360 -10.31 2.47 5.41
N SER A 361 -10.23 2.15 6.70
CA SER A 361 -11.40 1.78 7.52
C SER A 361 -11.97 2.95 8.33
N THR A 362 -11.63 4.19 7.99
CA THR A 362 -12.10 5.39 8.70
C THR A 362 -12.74 6.39 7.73
N PRO A 363 -14.01 6.79 7.93
CA PRO A 363 -14.68 7.78 7.11
C PRO A 363 -13.97 9.13 7.07
N SER A 364 -14.17 9.90 5.99
CA SER A 364 -13.63 11.26 5.88
C SER A 364 -14.74 12.27 5.58
N PRO A 365 -15.68 12.46 6.53
CA PRO A 365 -16.93 13.17 6.31
C PRO A 365 -16.73 14.61 5.84
N ILE A 366 -15.67 15.28 6.31
CA ILE A 366 -15.33 16.65 5.91
C ILE A 366 -15.18 16.85 4.39
N TYR A 367 -14.73 15.81 3.68
CA TYR A 367 -14.50 15.82 2.23
C TYR A 367 -15.65 15.19 1.43
N GLU A 368 -16.74 14.76 2.07
CA GLU A 368 -17.85 14.17 1.34
C GLU A 368 -18.50 15.18 0.39
N PHE A 369 -18.82 14.72 -0.82
CA PHE A 369 -19.31 15.57 -1.90
C PHE A 369 -20.60 16.34 -1.54
N ASN A 370 -21.49 15.73 -0.73
CA ASN A 370 -22.79 16.28 -0.36
C ASN A 370 -22.87 16.73 1.12
N ILE A 371 -21.74 17.04 1.76
CA ILE A 371 -21.76 17.52 3.16
C ILE A 371 -22.29 18.95 3.26
N ASP A 372 -23.15 19.18 4.26
CA ASP A 372 -23.63 20.50 4.63
C ASP A 372 -22.52 21.39 5.22
N GLU A 373 -22.54 22.69 4.94
CA GLU A 373 -21.50 23.62 5.36
C GLU A 373 -21.43 23.80 6.88
N SER A 374 -22.57 23.82 7.58
CA SER A 374 -22.60 23.87 9.05
C SER A 374 -21.93 22.63 9.63
N LYS A 375 -22.24 21.45 9.07
CA LYS A 375 -21.60 20.21 9.53
C LYS A 375 -20.10 20.18 9.25
N ARG A 376 -19.67 20.70 8.10
CA ARG A 376 -18.24 20.84 7.77
C ARG A 376 -17.52 21.73 8.78
N ASN A 377 -18.13 22.85 9.17
CA ASN A 377 -17.57 23.78 10.16
C ASN A 377 -17.48 23.15 11.56
N GLU A 378 -18.50 22.38 11.97
CA GLU A 378 -18.46 21.62 13.23
C GLU A 378 -17.28 20.63 13.26
N LEU A 379 -17.08 19.86 12.18
CA LEU A 379 -15.98 18.89 12.08
C LEU A 379 -14.60 19.56 12.04
N ASN A 380 -14.50 20.73 11.40
CA ASN A 380 -13.29 21.53 11.43
C ASN A 380 -12.96 22.02 12.84
N GLN A 381 -13.96 22.50 13.59
CA GLN A 381 -13.75 22.94 14.96
C GLN A 381 -13.30 21.80 15.87
N SER A 382 -13.82 20.58 15.69
CA SER A 382 -13.39 19.42 16.48
C SER A 382 -11.95 18.98 16.20
N LEU A 383 -11.38 19.30 15.02
CA LEU A 383 -9.95 19.05 14.75
C LEU A 383 -9.01 19.86 15.66
N PHE A 384 -9.43 21.04 16.10
CA PHE A 384 -8.63 21.91 16.97
C PHE A 384 -8.84 21.62 18.47
N GLN A 385 -9.78 20.73 18.82
CA GLN A 385 -10.04 20.31 20.20
C GLN A 385 -9.11 19.17 20.61
N MET A 386 -7.80 19.44 20.64
CA MET A 386 -6.77 18.49 21.05
C MET A 386 -6.58 18.37 22.56
N GLU A 387 -7.13 19.32 23.32
CA GLU A 387 -7.03 19.29 24.78
C GLU A 387 -7.53 17.92 25.27
N GLN A 388 -6.70 17.20 26.03
CA GLN A 388 -6.96 15.85 26.57
C GLN A 388 -6.66 14.66 25.62
N CYS A 389 -6.17 14.86 24.40
CA CYS A 389 -5.57 13.83 23.54
C CYS A 389 -4.06 14.08 23.40
N TYR A 390 -3.13 13.20 23.75
CA TYR A 390 -3.19 11.78 24.13
C TYR A 390 -2.52 11.54 25.50
N GLU A 391 -3.22 10.96 26.48
CA GLU A 391 -2.70 10.83 27.85
C GLU A 391 -2.08 9.44 28.16
N SER A 392 -0.98 9.08 27.49
CA SER A 392 -0.19 7.86 27.81
C SER A 392 1.24 7.91 27.23
N HIS A 393 2.01 6.82 27.40
CA HIS A 393 3.29 6.56 26.70
C HIS A 393 3.11 6.39 25.20
N SER A 394 4.17 6.63 24.43
CA SER A 394 4.20 6.40 22.99
C SER A 394 3.69 5.02 22.57
N THR A 395 2.96 4.98 21.46
CA THR A 395 2.54 3.73 20.82
C THR A 395 3.59 3.11 19.90
N LEU A 396 4.76 3.73 19.71
CA LEU A 396 5.85 3.16 18.89
C LEU A 396 6.33 1.80 19.42
N ILE A 397 6.33 1.61 20.74
CA ILE A 397 6.71 0.34 21.38
C ILE A 397 5.58 -0.70 21.41
N GLY A 398 4.37 -0.35 20.99
CA GLY A 398 3.21 -1.23 21.03
C GLY A 398 3.15 -2.20 19.84
N GLU A 399 3.91 -3.29 19.87
CA GLU A 399 4.03 -4.24 18.73
C GLU A 399 2.69 -4.68 18.12
N LYS A 400 1.66 -4.91 18.95
CA LYS A 400 0.32 -5.32 18.51
C LYS A 400 -0.39 -4.30 17.60
N LEU A 401 0.03 -3.03 17.66
CA LEU A 401 -0.53 -1.95 16.84
C LEU A 401 0.08 -1.91 15.43
N TRP A 402 1.20 -2.58 15.21
CA TRP A 402 2.00 -2.49 13.97
C TRP A 402 1.94 -3.76 13.12
N ILE A 403 0.86 -4.52 13.25
CA ILE A 403 0.66 -5.77 12.51
C ILE A 403 0.33 -5.52 11.03
N SER A 404 0.78 -6.44 10.16
CA SER A 404 0.38 -6.47 8.75
C SER A 404 -0.87 -7.33 8.59
N PRO A 405 -2.03 -6.76 8.21
CA PRO A 405 -3.24 -7.55 8.00
C PRO A 405 -3.09 -8.46 6.76
N GLY A 406 -3.48 -9.73 6.92
CA GLY A 406 -3.42 -10.73 5.85
C GLY A 406 -4.69 -10.81 4.98
N ASP A 407 -5.81 -10.30 5.48
CA ASP A 407 -7.11 -10.31 4.79
C ASP A 407 -7.94 -9.05 5.13
N ASP A 408 -9.05 -8.88 4.42
CA ASP A 408 -9.91 -7.71 4.58
C ASP A 408 -10.44 -7.58 6.02
N LEU A 409 -10.78 -8.69 6.69
CA LEU A 409 -11.31 -8.67 8.05
C LEU A 409 -10.25 -8.14 9.03
N ALA A 410 -9.01 -8.60 8.90
CA ALA A 410 -7.87 -8.18 9.70
C ALA A 410 -7.61 -6.66 9.57
N VAL A 411 -7.89 -6.06 8.41
CA VAL A 411 -7.83 -4.59 8.23
C VAL A 411 -8.79 -3.88 9.18
N SER A 412 -10.07 -4.28 9.23
CA SER A 412 -11.04 -3.66 10.16
C SER A 412 -10.70 -3.92 11.63
N GLN A 413 -10.14 -5.09 11.95
CA GLN A 413 -9.72 -5.42 13.31
C GLN A 413 -8.55 -4.54 13.76
N LEU A 414 -7.56 -4.32 12.88
CA LEU A 414 -6.46 -3.39 13.12
C LEU A 414 -6.97 -1.97 13.37
N ALA A 415 -7.88 -1.47 12.52
CA ALA A 415 -8.48 -0.16 12.69
C ALA A 415 -9.24 -0.03 14.02
N ASN A 416 -10.02 -1.06 14.39
CA ASN A 416 -10.73 -1.09 15.67
C ASN A 416 -9.79 -1.13 16.88
N LEU A 417 -8.66 -1.84 16.78
CA LEU A 417 -7.64 -1.87 17.82
C LEU A 417 -7.02 -0.50 18.05
N TRP A 418 -6.65 0.20 16.97
CA TRP A 418 -6.13 1.57 17.03
C TRP A 418 -7.15 2.53 17.63
N ARG A 419 -8.37 2.57 17.08
CA ARG A 419 -9.44 3.44 17.60
C ARG A 419 -9.75 3.18 19.07
N SER A 420 -9.81 1.92 19.49
CA SER A 420 -10.03 1.55 20.89
C SER A 420 -8.89 2.00 21.80
N THR A 421 -7.66 1.93 21.31
CA THR A 421 -6.47 2.40 22.04
C THR A 421 -6.50 3.92 22.21
N LEU A 422 -6.78 4.65 21.14
CA LEU A 422 -6.85 6.11 21.15
C LEU A 422 -8.03 6.63 21.99
N SER A 423 -9.21 6.03 21.86
CA SER A 423 -10.42 6.40 22.60
C SER A 423 -10.22 6.27 24.11
N ARG A 424 -9.63 5.16 24.56
CA ARG A 424 -9.31 4.93 25.99
C ARG A 424 -8.27 5.91 26.55
N LYS A 425 -7.60 6.68 25.70
CA LYS A 425 -6.55 7.64 26.06
C LYS A 425 -6.94 9.09 25.76
N GLY A 426 -8.24 9.37 25.69
CA GLY A 426 -8.79 10.73 25.62
C GLY A 426 -9.05 11.28 24.22
N CYS A 427 -8.69 10.55 23.16
CA CYS A 427 -8.79 11.05 21.78
C CYS A 427 -10.17 10.90 21.13
N PHE A 428 -11.23 10.61 21.91
CA PHE A 428 -12.56 10.37 21.35
C PHE A 428 -13.10 11.56 20.56
N THR A 429 -12.97 12.79 21.09
CA THR A 429 -13.46 14.02 20.45
C THR A 429 -12.76 14.28 19.13
N LEU A 430 -11.42 14.19 19.10
CA LEU A 430 -10.62 14.41 17.90
C LEU A 430 -10.96 13.39 16.80
N MET A 431 -11.13 12.11 17.16
CA MET A 431 -11.50 11.07 16.20
C MET A 431 -12.89 11.24 15.57
N ARG A 432 -13.79 12.07 16.13
CA ARG A 432 -15.10 12.35 15.52
C ARG A 432 -14.97 13.09 14.18
N SER A 433 -13.86 13.79 13.95
CA SER A 433 -13.56 14.43 12.67
C SER A 433 -13.24 13.43 11.54
N GLY A 434 -13.25 12.13 11.81
CA GLY A 434 -12.98 11.08 10.84
C GLY A 434 -11.49 10.88 10.61
N ALA A 435 -11.09 10.64 9.36
CA ALA A 435 -9.74 10.24 8.99
C ALA A 435 -8.66 11.22 9.42
N ASP A 436 -8.88 12.53 9.26
CA ASP A 436 -7.94 13.57 9.69
C ASP A 436 -7.75 13.53 11.21
N GLY A 437 -8.85 13.43 11.96
CA GLY A 437 -8.81 13.35 13.42
C GLY A 437 -8.19 12.06 13.94
N VAL A 438 -8.47 10.92 13.30
CA VAL A 438 -7.82 9.64 13.62
C VAL A 438 -6.33 9.72 13.33
N LEU A 439 -5.91 10.28 12.20
CA LEU A 439 -4.50 10.47 11.88
C LEU A 439 -3.81 11.36 12.92
N GLN A 440 -4.38 12.52 13.25
CA GLN A 440 -3.84 13.40 14.30
C GLN A 440 -3.74 12.66 15.64
N SER A 441 -4.78 11.94 16.03
CA SER A 441 -4.76 11.12 17.25
C SER A 441 -3.64 10.07 17.24
N MET A 442 -3.40 9.41 16.10
CA MET A 442 -2.29 8.47 15.94
C MET A 442 -0.94 9.17 16.04
N LEU A 443 -0.76 10.35 15.43
CA LEU A 443 0.49 11.12 15.49
C LEU A 443 0.81 11.56 16.92
N LEU A 444 -0.19 12.08 17.64
CA LEU A 444 -0.05 12.44 19.06
C LEU A 444 0.33 11.22 19.89
N SER A 445 -0.31 10.08 19.62
CA SER A 445 -0.01 8.83 20.30
C SER A 445 1.38 8.29 19.98
N ILE A 446 1.86 8.40 18.74
CA ILE A 446 3.19 7.96 18.31
C ILE A 446 4.28 8.78 18.99
N GLY A 447 4.12 10.10 19.09
CA GLY A 447 5.12 10.95 19.75
C GLY A 447 4.96 11.07 21.27
N GLY A 448 3.92 10.45 21.86
CA GLY A 448 3.53 10.72 23.24
C GLY A 448 3.26 12.22 23.47
N ILE A 449 2.77 12.92 22.45
CA ILE A 449 2.64 14.37 22.41
C ILE A 449 1.37 14.80 23.14
N ARG A 450 1.51 15.81 24.01
CA ARG A 450 0.42 16.37 24.81
C ARG A 450 0.44 17.88 24.75
N PHE A 451 -0.67 18.46 24.35
CA PHE A 451 -0.89 19.89 24.46
C PHE A 451 -1.35 20.23 25.88
N ARG A 452 -0.57 21.08 26.56
CA ARG A 452 -0.97 21.78 27.78
C ARG A 452 -1.23 23.25 27.41
N THR A 453 -1.90 23.97 28.29
CA THR A 453 -2.31 25.38 28.05
C THR A 453 -1.16 26.30 27.64
N HIS A 454 0.08 25.99 28.05
CA HIS A 454 1.23 26.85 27.82
C HIS A 454 2.43 26.18 27.13
N HIS A 455 2.38 24.86 26.91
CA HIS A 455 3.51 24.13 26.36
C HIS A 455 3.10 22.80 25.75
N LEU A 456 4.00 22.27 24.91
CA LEU A 456 3.90 20.94 24.32
C LEU A 456 4.83 20.00 25.07
N GLU A 457 4.31 18.88 25.55
CA GLU A 457 5.10 17.83 26.20
C GLU A 457 5.22 16.62 25.27
N MET A 458 6.38 15.96 25.27
CA MET A 458 6.58 14.67 24.63
C MET A 458 6.95 13.64 25.68
N TYR A 459 6.14 12.60 25.79
CA TYR A 459 6.34 11.53 26.77
C TYR A 459 6.94 10.29 26.10
N LEU A 460 8.25 10.37 25.85
CA LEU A 460 9.08 9.34 25.22
C LEU A 460 10.13 8.81 26.18
N ASP A 461 10.42 7.52 26.10
CA ASP A 461 11.55 6.90 26.80
C ASP A 461 12.84 7.23 26.04
N PRO A 462 13.96 7.58 26.70
CA PRO A 462 15.25 7.78 26.02
C PRO A 462 15.66 6.64 25.07
N LYS A 463 15.23 5.39 25.33
CA LYS A 463 15.47 4.24 24.45
C LYS A 463 14.72 4.33 23.11
N GLU A 464 13.70 5.17 23.01
CA GLU A 464 12.92 5.39 21.78
C GLU A 464 13.58 6.47 20.90
N LEU A 465 14.50 7.26 21.46
CA LEU A 465 15.18 8.38 20.79
C LEU A 465 16.47 7.98 20.05
N HIS A 466 16.66 6.70 19.74
CA HIS A 466 17.83 6.24 18.98
C HIS A 466 17.75 6.56 17.47
N ARG A 467 16.62 7.09 16.99
CA ARG A 467 16.37 7.39 15.58
C ARG A 467 15.73 8.76 15.42
N ASP A 468 16.10 9.43 14.35
CA ASP A 468 15.49 10.71 13.98
C ASP A 468 14.01 10.52 13.66
N MET A 469 13.18 11.32 14.32
CA MET A 469 11.74 11.34 14.16
C MET A 469 11.30 12.67 13.56
N PHE A 470 10.44 12.61 12.55
CA PHE A 470 9.93 13.75 11.83
C PHE A 470 8.40 13.72 11.87
N PHE A 471 7.82 14.72 12.50
CA PHE A 471 6.37 14.95 12.48
C PHE A 471 6.07 16.11 11.53
N ARG A 472 4.94 16.02 10.81
CA ARG A 472 4.45 17.10 9.94
C ARG A 472 3.01 17.44 10.27
N SER A 473 2.72 18.74 10.29
CA SER A 473 1.37 19.29 10.45
C SER A 473 0.59 18.66 11.61
N ILE A 474 1.21 18.64 12.80
CA ILE A 474 0.48 18.37 14.03
C ILE A 474 -0.30 19.65 14.35
N ASN A 475 -1.62 19.57 14.30
CA ASN A 475 -2.51 20.72 14.33
C ASN A 475 -3.39 20.74 15.55
#